data_AF-A0A0G4AIE6-F1
#
_entry.id   AF-A0A0G4AIE6-F1
#
_cell.length_a   1.000
_cell.length_b   1.000
_cell.length_c   1.000
_cell.angle_alpha   90.00
_cell.angle_beta   90.00
_cell.angle_gamma   90.00
#
_symmetry.space_group_name_H-M   'P 1'
#
loop_
_entity.id
_entity.type
_entity.pdbx_description
1 polymer ?
#
loop_
_entity_poly.entity_id
_entity_poly.type
_entity_poly.pdbx_seq_one_letter_code
_entity_poly.pdbx_strand_id
1 'polypeptide(L)'
;VFVNDQFLNWDPEHRIKVRIVSARAYHSLFMHNMCIRPTPEELENFGTPDFTIYNAGQFPCNRYTHYMTSSTSIDLNLARREMVILGTQYAG
;
A
#
# COMPACT_ATOMS: atom_id res chain seq x y z
N VAL A 1 -7.39 -11.79 -1.07
CA VAL A 1 -6.66 -10.52 -1.34
C VAL A 1 -7.66 -9.39 -1.19
N PHE A 2 -7.30 -8.33 -0.49
CA PHE A 2 -8.14 -7.14 -0.28
C PHE A 2 -7.50 -5.96 -0.99
N VAL A 3 -8.29 -5.25 -1.79
CA VAL A 3 -7.83 -4.07 -2.54
C VAL A 3 -8.67 -2.88 -2.12
N ASN A 4 -8.02 -1.76 -1.82
CA ASN A 4 -8.71 -0.49 -1.65
C ASN A 4 -7.93 0.62 -2.35
N ASP A 5 -8.69 1.55 -2.93
CA ASP A 5 -8.19 2.75 -3.57
C ASP A 5 -8.54 3.93 -2.66
N GLN A 6 -7.55 4.75 -2.33
CA GLN A 6 -7.64 5.82 -1.35
C GLN A 6 -6.82 7.03 -1.78
N PHE A 7 -7.05 8.17 -1.15
CA PHE A 7 -6.22 9.36 -1.32
C PHE A 7 -5.30 9.59 -0.13
N LEU A 8 -4.10 10.07 -0.41
CA LEU A 8 -3.21 10.71 0.57
C LEU A 8 -3.12 12.20 0.26
N ASN A 9 -2.83 13.00 1.28
CA ASN A 9 -2.83 14.47 1.27
C ASN A 9 -4.23 15.09 1.16
N TRP A 10 -4.54 16.01 2.08
CA TRP A 10 -5.85 16.67 2.14
C TRP A 10 -6.02 17.77 1.09
N ASP A 11 -4.93 18.34 0.61
CA ASP A 11 -4.94 19.36 -0.45
C ASP A 11 -5.38 18.73 -1.79
N PRO A 12 -6.54 19.14 -2.35
CA PRO A 12 -7.06 18.58 -3.61
C PRO A 12 -6.10 18.70 -4.80
N GLU A 13 -5.25 19.73 -4.87
CA GLU A 13 -4.31 19.93 -5.98
C GLU A 13 -3.10 18.98 -5.90
N HIS A 14 -2.80 18.48 -4.70
CA HIS A 14 -1.63 17.66 -4.41
C HIS A 14 -2.02 16.28 -3.83
N ARG A 15 -3.25 15.82 -4.09
CA ARG A 15 -3.70 14.48 -3.71
C ARG A 15 -2.88 13.42 -4.44
N ILE A 16 -2.53 12.36 -3.72
CA ILE A 16 -1.86 11.19 -4.27
C ILE A 16 -2.86 10.04 -4.27
N LYS A 17 -3.14 9.47 -5.44
CA LYS A 17 -3.94 8.26 -5.57
C LYS A 17 -3.12 7.06 -5.14
N VAL A 18 -3.54 6.39 -4.08
CA VAL A 18 -2.87 5.20 -3.57
C VAL A 18 -3.78 3.98 -3.73
N ARG A 19 -3.23 2.91 -4.30
CA ARG A 19 -3.84 1.58 -4.30
C ARG A 19 -3.15 0.70 -3.28
N ILE A 20 -3.89 0.17 -2.31
CA ILE A 20 -3.37 -0.80 -1.36
C ILE A 20 -3.88 -2.19 -1.72
N VAL A 21 -2.95 -3.11 -1.94
CA VAL A 21 -3.19 -4.53 -2.10
C VAL A 21 -2.68 -5.24 -0.85
N SER A 22 -3.57 -5.85 -0.08
CA SER A 22 -3.21 -6.48 1.20
C SER A 22 -3.65 -7.95 1.27
N ALA A 23 -2.84 -8.76 1.94
CA ALA A 23 -3.17 -10.16 2.21
C ALA A 23 -4.27 -10.32 3.28
N ARG A 24 -4.38 -9.39 4.23
CA ARG A 24 -5.29 -9.48 5.40
C ARG A 24 -6.35 -8.39 5.41
N ALA A 25 -7.55 -8.75 5.85
CA ALA A 25 -8.70 -7.84 5.92
C ALA A 25 -8.44 -6.64 6.84
N TYR A 26 -7.80 -6.85 8.00
CA TYR A 26 -7.57 -5.76 8.95
C TYR A 26 -6.56 -4.73 8.44
N HIS A 27 -5.60 -5.12 7.59
CA HIS A 27 -4.68 -4.15 6.96
C HIS A 27 -5.42 -3.28 5.94
N SER A 28 -6.34 -3.86 5.18
CA SER A 28 -7.24 -3.08 4.33
C SER A 28 -8.09 -2.10 5.15
N LEU A 29 -8.69 -2.57 6.25
CA LEU A 29 -9.48 -1.71 7.15
C LEU A 29 -8.63 -0.61 7.80
N PHE A 30 -7.40 -0.92 8.19
CA PHE A 30 -6.46 0.06 8.74
C PHE A 30 -6.22 1.19 7.73
N MET A 31 -5.90 0.85 6.49
CA MET A 31 -5.69 1.87 5.45
C MET A 31 -6.96 2.66 5.13
N HIS A 32 -8.13 2.01 5.16
CA HIS A 32 -9.41 2.69 5.00
C HIS A 32 -9.69 3.73 6.10
N ASN A 33 -9.19 3.50 7.32
CA ASN A 33 -9.32 4.43 8.44
C ASN A 33 -8.25 5.54 8.42
N MET A 34 -7.05 5.24 7.93
CA MET A 34 -5.92 6.17 7.95
C MET A 34 -5.86 7.10 6.74
N CYS A 35 -6.34 6.65 5.59
CA CYS A 35 -6.34 7.41 4.35
C CYS A 35 -7.63 8.22 4.17
N ILE A 36 -7.62 9.12 3.19
CA ILE A 36 -8.80 9.89 2.80
C ILE A 36 -9.64 9.02 1.86
N ARG A 37 -10.90 8.85 2.24
CA ARG A 37 -11.86 8.01 1.52
C ARG A 37 -12.37 8.74 0.27
N PRO A 38 -12.24 8.13 -0.92
CA PRO A 38 -12.91 8.62 -2.11
C PRO A 38 -14.43 8.56 -1.94
N THR A 39 -15.13 9.49 -2.59
CA THR A 39 -16.55 9.35 -2.86
C THR A 39 -16.81 8.23 -3.87
N PRO A 40 -18.03 7.70 -3.99
CA PRO A 40 -18.36 6.68 -5.00
C PRO A 40 -18.01 7.12 -6.44
N GLU A 41 -18.27 8.38 -6.78
CA GLU A 41 -17.93 8.94 -8.09
C GLU A 41 -16.42 9.07 -8.31
N GLU A 42 -15.66 9.51 -7.30
CA GLU A 42 -14.19 9.53 -7.36
C GLU A 42 -13.60 8.12 -7.50
N LEU A 43 -14.25 7.12 -6.91
CA LEU A 43 -13.81 5.72 -6.99
C LEU A 43 -14.09 5.14 -8.39
N GLU A 44 -15.26 5.41 -8.97
CA GLU A 44 -15.57 5.04 -10.35
C GLU A 44 -14.60 5.66 -11.36
N ASN A 45 -14.16 6.90 -11.08
CA ASN A 45 -13.23 7.65 -11.91
C ASN A 45 -11.76 7.59 -11.44
N PHE A 46 -11.41 6.68 -10.53
CA PHE A 46 -10.09 6.66 -9.87
C PHE A 46 -8.93 6.44 -10.86
N GLY A 47 -9.16 5.62 -11.89
CA GLY A 47 -8.19 5.31 -12.93
C GLY A 47 -6.94 4.61 -12.40
N THR A 48 -5.77 4.98 -12.93
CA THR A 48 -4.47 4.43 -12.51
C THR A 48 -3.99 5.11 -11.22
N PRO A 49 -3.58 4.35 -10.19
CA PRO A 49 -3.02 4.93 -8.97
C PRO A 49 -1.68 5.61 -9.25
N ASP A 50 -1.38 6.67 -8.50
CA ASP A 50 -0.06 7.30 -8.52
C ASP A 50 0.96 6.45 -7.78
N PHE A 51 0.53 5.69 -6.76
CA PHE A 51 1.41 4.88 -5.94
C PHE A 51 0.71 3.58 -5.51
N THR A 52 1.43 2.45 -5.53
CA THR A 52 0.85 1.14 -5.16
C THR A 52 1.58 0.51 -3.99
N ILE A 53 0.84 0.04 -2.98
CA ILE A 53 1.37 -0.64 -1.80
C ILE A 53 0.98 -2.12 -1.87
N TYR A 54 1.96 -3.00 -1.88
CA TYR A 54 1.80 -4.44 -1.79
C TYR A 54 2.12 -4.90 -0.37
N ASN A 55 1.09 -5.09 0.45
CA ASN A 55 1.23 -5.63 1.79
C ASN A 55 1.03 -7.15 1.78
N ALA A 56 2.15 -7.85 1.64
CA ALA A 56 2.26 -9.30 1.81
C ALA A 56 2.99 -9.63 3.12
N GLY A 57 2.73 -8.86 4.18
CA GLY A 57 3.43 -8.93 5.46
C GLY A 57 3.40 -10.30 6.18
N GLN A 58 2.46 -11.17 5.85
CA GLN A 58 2.43 -12.55 6.34
C GLN A 58 3.49 -13.45 5.69
N PHE A 59 3.97 -13.09 4.50
CA PHE A 59 4.95 -13.84 3.74
C PHE A 59 6.36 -13.36 4.10
N PRO A 60 7.27 -14.24 4.53
CA PRO A 60 8.62 -13.84 4.89
C PRO A 60 9.41 -13.42 3.64
N CYS A 61 10.24 -12.39 3.78
CA CYS A 61 11.22 -12.02 2.77
C CYS A 61 12.29 -13.12 2.64
N ASN A 62 12.77 -13.34 1.42
CA ASN A 62 13.90 -14.24 1.18
C ASN A 62 15.22 -13.56 1.59
N ARG A 63 15.79 -14.02 2.71
CA ARG A 63 17.09 -13.56 3.25
C ARG A 63 18.29 -13.72 2.32
N TYR A 64 18.18 -14.55 1.28
CA TYR A 64 19.25 -14.74 0.29
C TYR A 64 19.19 -13.73 -0.85
N THR A 65 18.17 -12.87 -0.87
CA THR A 65 18.07 -11.75 -1.81
C THR A 65 19.08 -10.68 -1.41
N HIS A 66 19.69 -10.05 -2.40
CA HIS A 66 20.69 -9.00 -2.17
C HIS A 66 20.12 -7.88 -1.29
N TYR A 67 20.94 -7.36 -0.36
CA TYR A 67 20.58 -6.35 0.66
C TYR A 67 19.58 -6.76 1.75
N MET A 68 19.02 -7.97 1.71
CA MET A 68 18.13 -8.46 2.77
C MET A 68 18.93 -9.04 3.94
N THR A 69 18.65 -8.58 5.15
CA THR A 69 19.35 -9.04 6.38
C THR A 69 18.48 -9.87 7.32
N SER A 70 17.16 -9.91 7.07
CA SER A 70 16.19 -10.59 7.93
C SER A 70 15.03 -11.20 7.11
N SER A 71 14.07 -11.82 7.79
CA SER A 71 12.82 -12.27 7.17
C SER A 71 11.84 -11.12 6.88
N THR A 72 12.18 -9.88 7.25
CA THR A 72 11.35 -8.68 7.09
C THR A 72 11.98 -7.75 6.07
N SER A 73 11.16 -7.23 5.15
CA SER A 73 11.55 -6.16 4.23
C SER A 73 10.43 -5.16 4.02
N ILE A 74 10.80 -3.89 3.92
CA ILE A 74 9.93 -2.77 3.54
C ILE A 74 10.68 -1.98 2.48
N ASP A 75 10.44 -2.32 1.21
CA ASP A 75 11.16 -1.75 0.07
C ASP A 75 10.30 -0.72 -0.65
N LEU A 76 10.93 0.40 -1.03
CA LEU A 76 10.30 1.51 -1.73
C LEU A 76 11.01 1.75 -3.06
N ASN A 77 10.25 1.70 -4.16
CA ASN A 77 10.74 2.08 -5.47
C ASN A 77 10.04 3.36 -5.95
N LEU A 78 10.75 4.48 -5.94
CA LEU A 78 10.20 5.78 -6.34
C LEU A 78 9.99 5.91 -7.86
N ALA A 79 10.83 5.26 -8.67
CA ALA A 79 10.70 5.30 -10.12
C ALA A 79 9.45 4.55 -10.60
N ARG A 80 9.16 3.40 -9.97
CA ARG A 80 7.95 2.60 -10.22
C ARG A 80 6.75 3.04 -9.39
N ARG A 81 6.97 3.86 -8.37
CA ARG A 81 5.97 4.31 -7.38
C ARG A 81 5.27 3.13 -6.69
N GLU A 82 6.10 2.21 -6.21
CA GLU A 82 5.64 0.97 -5.57
C GLU A 82 6.31 0.80 -4.20
N MET A 83 5.57 0.21 -3.25
CA MET A 83 6.09 -0.26 -1.98
C MET A 83 5.75 -1.73 -1.79
N VAL A 84 6.69 -2.52 -1.27
CA VAL A 84 6.49 -3.93 -0.95
C VAL A 84 6.82 -4.17 0.52
N ILE A 85 5.85 -4.73 1.25
CA ILE A 85 5.96 -5.05 2.68
C ILE A 85 5.91 -6.58 2.84
N LEU A 86 6.96 -7.15 3.43
CA LEU A 86 7.14 -8.58 3.68
C LEU A 86 7.61 -8.84 5.12
N GLY A 87 7.18 -9.95 5.70
CA GLY A 87 7.67 -10.46 6.99
C GLY A 87 7.31 -9.63 8.22
N THR A 88 6.46 -8.61 8.09
CA THR A 88 5.92 -7.84 9.20
C THR A 88 4.42 -7.67 9.07
N GLN A 89 3.71 -7.81 10.19
CA GLN A 89 2.27 -7.62 10.27
C GLN A 89 1.92 -6.35 11.07
N TYR A 90 2.92 -5.56 11.44
CA TYR A 90 2.67 -4.21 11.94
C TYR A 90 1.96 -3.39 10.86
N ALA A 91 0.95 -2.62 11.25
CA ALA A 91 0.09 -1.91 10.31
C ALA A 91 0.63 -0.54 9.92
N GLY A 92 1.42 0.09 10.79
CA GLY A 92 2.10 1.36 10.54
C GLY A 92 3.48 1.19 9.92
#